data_AF-A0A0D6KF58-F1
#
_entry.id   AF-A0A0D6KF58-F1
#
_cell.length_a   1.000
_cell.length_b   1.000
_cell.length_c   1.000
_cell.angle_alpha   90.00
_cell.angle_beta   90.00
_cell.angle_gamma   90.00
#
_symmetry.space_group_name_H-M   'P 1'
#
loop_
_entity.id
_entity.type
_entity.pdbx_description
1 polymer ?
#
loop_
_entity_poly.entity_id
_entity_poly.type
_entity_poly.pdbx_seq_one_letter_code
_entity_poly.pdbx_strand_id
1 'polypeptide(L)'
;MIELSRPLGNEKHQARYYLGSCANLKKRFQQHLQGSGAAFTRAAIKRGIEFKIVHVWKTSSKQEVRQFSIISARRVQPGYFDSASRNRV
;
A
#
# COMPACT_ATOMS: atom_id res chain seq x y z
N MET A 1 1.94 3.47 5.15
CA MET A 1 1.83 4.04 3.79
C MET A 1 3.18 4.02 3.12
N ILE A 2 3.22 3.49 1.90
CA ILE A 2 4.41 3.43 1.06
C ILE A 2 4.20 4.42 -0.10
N GLU A 3 5.22 5.21 -0.40
CA GLU A 3 5.28 6.09 -1.58
C GLU A 3 6.27 5.52 -2.59
N LEU A 4 5.89 5.48 -3.86
CA LEU A 4 6.74 5.12 -4.98
C LEU A 4 7.46 6.36 -5.53
N SER A 5 8.71 6.20 -5.98
CA SER A 5 9.50 7.27 -6.58
C SER A 5 8.88 7.83 -7.87
N ARG A 6 8.10 7.01 -8.58
CA ARG A 6 7.24 7.40 -9.70
C ARG A 6 5.93 6.60 -9.71
N PRO A 7 4.83 7.12 -10.28
CA PRO A 7 3.56 6.40 -10.32
C PRO A 7 3.68 5.04 -11.01
N LEU A 8 2.89 4.07 -10.52
CA LEU A 8 2.72 2.76 -11.11
C LEU A 8 1.34 2.68 -11.76
N GLY A 9 1.30 2.39 -13.07
CA GLY A 9 0.06 2.26 -13.82
C GLY A 9 0.20 2.75 -15.26
N ASN A 10 -0.92 3.17 -15.85
CA ASN A 10 -0.98 3.83 -17.16
C ASN A 10 -1.51 5.26 -17.00
N GLU A 11 -1.66 5.98 -18.11
CA GLU A 11 -2.10 7.39 -18.12
C GLU A 11 -3.44 7.63 -17.41
N LYS A 12 -4.37 6.66 -17.48
CA LYS A 12 -5.72 6.78 -16.89
C LYS A 12 -5.81 6.26 -15.47
N HIS A 13 -5.05 5.22 -15.15
CA HIS A 13 -5.08 4.52 -13.87
C HIS A 13 -3.66 4.32 -13.37
N GLN A 14 -3.19 5.29 -12.59
CA GLN A 14 -1.90 5.25 -11.92
C GLN A 14 -2.05 5.57 -10.43
N ALA A 15 -1.20 4.94 -9.63
CA ALA A 15 -1.12 5.20 -8.20
C ALA A 15 0.33 5.43 -7.80
N ARG A 16 0.54 6.41 -6.91
CA ARG A 16 1.85 6.72 -6.32
C ARG A 16 1.98 6.19 -4.89
N TYR A 17 0.86 5.90 -4.24
CA TYR A 17 0.83 5.48 -2.85
C TYR A 17 0.18 4.11 -2.67
N TYR A 18 0.76 3.32 -1.79
CA TYR A 18 0.21 2.05 -1.33
C TYR A 18 -0.15 2.13 0.15
N LEU A 19 -1.40 1.79 0.45
CA LEU A 19 -1.91 1.70 1.81
C LEU A 19 -2.13 0.24 2.18
N GLY A 20 -1.68 -0.13 3.38
CA GLY A 20 -1.83 -1.48 3.91
C GLY A 20 -1.60 -1.47 5.42
N SER A 21 -2.00 -2.57 6.06
CA SER A 21 -1.84 -2.79 7.49
C SER A 21 -1.05 -4.08 7.74
N CYS A 22 -0.36 -4.13 8.87
CA CYS A 22 0.39 -5.30 9.30
C CYS A 22 0.65 -5.26 10.80
N ALA A 23 0.89 -6.44 11.39
CA ALA A 23 1.28 -6.55 12.81
C ALA A 23 2.79 -6.32 13.03
N ASN A 24 3.63 -6.64 12.04
CA ASN A 24 5.08 -6.44 12.10
C ASN A 24 5.56 -5.65 10.88
N LEU A 25 5.87 -4.37 11.10
CA LEU A 25 6.26 -3.44 10.03
C LEU A 25 7.55 -3.85 9.34
N LYS A 26 8.61 -4.18 10.09
CA LYS A 26 9.92 -4.53 9.55
C LYS A 26 9.83 -5.74 8.63
N LYS A 27 9.22 -6.83 9.11
CA LYS A 27 9.02 -8.05 8.32
C LYS A 27 8.19 -7.76 7.08
N ARG A 28 7.09 -7.02 7.21
CA ARG A 28 6.21 -6.71 6.07
C ARG A 28 6.91 -5.86 5.01
N PHE A 29 7.68 -4.86 5.43
CA PHE A 29 8.40 -4.00 4.50
C PHE A 29 9.51 -4.76 3.76
N GLN A 30 10.24 -5.66 4.45
CA GLN A 30 11.22 -6.53 3.80
C GLN A 30 10.59 -7.42 2.72
N GLN A 31 9.40 -7.98 2.97
CA GLN A 31 8.66 -8.72 1.93
C GLN A 31 8.35 -7.86 0.70
N HIS A 32 7.95 -6.59 0.92
CA HIS A 32 7.71 -5.67 -0.17
C HIS A 32 8.98 -5.41 -0.99
N LEU A 33 10.12 -5.13 -0.32
CA LEU A 33 11.41 -4.90 -0.97
C LEU A 33 11.92 -6.13 -1.75
N GLN A 34 11.68 -7.34 -1.24
CA GLN A 34 12.05 -8.61 -1.89
C GLN A 34 11.12 -9.03 -3.03
N GLY A 35 10.08 -8.25 -3.33
CA GLY A 35 9.12 -8.60 -4.37
C GLY A 35 8.21 -9.80 -4.01
N SER A 36 8.10 -10.17 -2.73
CA SER A 36 7.16 -11.19 -2.22
C SER A 36 5.96 -10.58 -1.48
N GLY A 37 5.95 -9.26 -1.31
CA GLY A 37 4.87 -8.50 -0.68
C GLY A 37 3.61 -8.36 -1.55
N ALA A 38 2.83 -7.29 -1.37
CA ALA A 38 1.59 -7.08 -2.11
C ALA A 38 1.80 -6.93 -3.63
N ALA A 39 0.83 -7.34 -4.44
CA ALA A 39 0.90 -7.31 -5.91
C ALA A 39 1.37 -5.95 -6.46
N PHE A 40 0.87 -4.86 -5.89
CA PHE A 40 1.26 -3.50 -6.24
C PHE A 40 2.78 -3.25 -6.08
N THR A 41 3.33 -3.52 -4.90
CA THR A 41 4.78 -3.39 -4.65
C THR A 41 5.61 -4.38 -5.45
N ARG A 42 5.10 -5.60 -5.71
CA ARG A 42 5.79 -6.56 -6.59
C ARG A 42 5.90 -6.01 -8.01
N ALA A 43 4.83 -5.41 -8.51
CA ALA A 43 4.80 -4.76 -9.81
C ALA A 43 5.70 -3.51 -9.88
N ALA A 44 5.89 -2.80 -8.76
CA ALA A 44 6.87 -1.72 -8.64
C ALA A 44 8.31 -2.25 -8.75
N ILE A 45 8.67 -3.28 -7.96
CA ILE A 45 9.99 -3.95 -8.02
C ILE A 45 10.29 -4.45 -9.44
N LYS A 46 9.34 -5.14 -10.08
CA LYS A 46 9.50 -5.64 -11.46
C LYS A 46 9.77 -4.54 -12.49
N ARG A 47 9.36 -3.30 -12.22
CA ARG A 47 9.56 -2.13 -13.09
C ARG A 47 10.74 -1.25 -12.65
N GLY A 48 11.54 -1.69 -11.69
CA GLY A 48 12.62 -0.89 -11.12
C GLY A 48 12.14 0.38 -10.43
N ILE A 49 10.92 0.38 -9.89
CA ILE A 49 10.38 1.53 -9.15
C ILE A 49 10.70 1.34 -7.68
N GLU A 50 11.54 2.23 -7.17
CA GLU A 50 11.85 2.33 -5.76
C GLU A 50 10.66 2.85 -4.96
N PHE A 51 10.59 2.48 -3.69
CA PHE A 51 9.58 2.98 -2.78
C PHE A 51 10.04 2.98 -1.33
N LYS A 52 9.46 3.88 -0.53
CA LYS A 52 9.80 4.07 0.88
C LYS A 52 8.55 4.17 1.74
N ILE A 53 8.68 3.87 3.03
CA ILE A 53 7.62 4.16 4.01
C ILE A 53 7.64 5.66 4.28
N VAL A 54 6.50 6.32 4.08
CA VAL A 54 6.32 7.76 4.36
C VAL A 54 5.45 8.02 5.57
N HIS A 55 4.65 7.04 5.99
CA HIS A 55 3.81 7.18 7.18
C HIS A 55 3.44 5.84 7.81
N VAL A 56 3.34 5.80 9.14
CA VAL A 56 2.90 4.64 9.91
C VAL A 56 1.92 5.10 10.98
N TRP A 57 0.71 4.55 10.96
CA TRP A 57 -0.26 4.72 12.05
C TRP A 57 -0.19 3.48 12.94
N LYS A 58 0.01 3.70 14.24
CA LYS A 58 -0.17 2.65 15.24
C LYS A 58 -1.65 2.59 15.60
N THR A 59 -2.19 1.39 15.62
CA THR A 59 -3.60 1.12 15.92
C THR A 59 -3.69 -0.01 16.92
N SER A 60 -4.64 0.09 17.85
CA SER A 60 -4.84 -0.90 18.91
C SER A 60 -5.87 -1.96 18.55
N SER A 61 -6.70 -1.72 17.52
CA SER A 61 -7.79 -2.61 17.13
C SER A 61 -7.95 -2.76 15.61
N LYS A 62 -8.60 -3.84 15.17
CA LYS A 62 -8.95 -4.04 13.75
C LYS A 62 -9.94 -2.97 13.25
N GLN A 63 -10.79 -2.48 14.14
CA GLN A 63 -11.76 -1.41 13.86
C GLN A 63 -11.03 -0.11 13.51
N GLU A 64 -10.02 0.27 14.30
CA GLU A 64 -9.18 1.44 13.99
C GLU A 64 -8.44 1.28 12.66
N VAL A 65 -7.86 0.11 12.40
CA VAL A 65 -7.22 -0.17 11.10
C VAL A 65 -8.16 0.11 9.93
N ARG A 66 -9.43 -0.31 10.04
CA ARG A 66 -10.45 -0.06 9.01
C ARG A 66 -10.74 1.43 8.85
N GLN A 67 -10.94 2.15 9.96
CA GLN A 67 -11.22 3.59 9.93
C GLN A 67 -10.07 4.38 9.32
N PHE A 68 -8.83 4.11 9.73
CA PHE A 68 -7.65 4.74 9.16
C PHE A 68 -7.47 4.40 7.68
N SER A 69 -7.77 3.17 7.27
CA SER A 69 -7.70 2.77 5.86
C SER A 69 -8.63 3.63 4.99
N ILE A 70 -9.87 3.87 5.46
CA ILE A 70 -10.86 4.68 4.74
C ILE A 70 -10.45 6.16 4.70
N ILE A 71 -10.08 6.72 5.84
CA ILE A 71 -9.74 8.14 5.96
C ILE A 71 -8.48 8.47 5.14
N SER A 72 -7.45 7.64 5.26
CA SER A 72 -6.18 7.85 4.55
C SER A 72 -6.33 7.64 3.04
N ALA A 73 -7.13 6.66 2.59
CA ALA A 73 -7.41 6.50 1.16
C ALA A 73 -8.04 7.77 0.56
N ARG A 74 -9.02 8.37 1.25
CA ARG A 74 -9.68 9.62 0.81
C ARG A 74 -8.75 10.82 0.74
N ARG A 75 -7.76 10.91 1.63
CA ARG A 75 -6.81 12.03 1.67
C ARG A 75 -5.68 11.91 0.64
N VAL A 76 -5.28 10.68 0.30
CA VAL A 76 -4.05 10.43 -0.47
C VAL A 76 -4.34 10.29 -1.97
N GLN A 77 -5.54 9.84 -2.35
CA GLN A 77 -5.94 9.75 -3.76
C GLN A 77 -7.40 10.19 -3.91
N PRO A 78 -7.68 11.37 -4.48
CA PRO A 78 -9.02 11.69 -4.94
C PRO A 78 -9.39 10.67 -6.04
N GLY A 79 -10.19 9.65 -5.72
CA GLY A 79 -10.76 8.72 -6.70
C GLY A 79 -10.34 7.24 -6.67
N TYR A 80 -9.52 6.78 -5.72
CA TYR A 80 -9.12 5.35 -5.68
C TYR A 80 -9.82 4.58 -4.55
N PHE A 81 -10.85 3.81 -4.91
CA PHE A 81 -11.50 2.82 -4.05
C PHE A 81 -11.29 1.44 -4.69
N ASP A 82 -10.34 0.66 -4.20
CA ASP A 82 -10.19 -0.74 -4.62
C ASP A 82 -10.62 -1.68 -3.51
N SER A 83 -11.67 -2.44 -3.81
CA SER A 83 -12.28 -3.46 -2.97
C SER A 83 -11.75 -4.88 -3.25
N ALA A 84 -10.71 -5.03 -4.07
CA ALA A 84 -10.19 -6.33 -4.51
C ALA A 84 -8.97 -6.81 -3.70
N SER A 85 -9.24 -7.39 -2.53
CA SER A 85 -8.48 -8.55 -2.01
C SER A 85 -9.25 -9.23 -0.87
N ARG A 86 -10.54 -9.47 -1.10
CA ARG A 86 -11.30 -10.52 -0.41
C ARG A 86 -11.07 -11.81 -1.17
N ASN A 87 -10.08 -12.58 -0.74
CA ASN A 87 -10.09 -14.05 -0.69
C ASN A 87 -8.73 -14.51 -0.13
N ARG A 88 -8.72 -14.79 1.18
CA ARG A 88 -7.82 -15.76 1.79
C ARG A 88 -8.65 -17.02 1.98
N VAL A 89 -8.26 -18.07 1.28
CA VAL A 89 -8.26 -19.44 1.80
C VAL A 89 -6.80 -19.82 1.93
#